data_AF-A0A6P0IZ18-F1
#
_entry.id   AF-A0A6P0IZ18-F1
#
_cell.length_a   1.000
_cell.length_b   1.000
_cell.length_c   1.000
_cell.angle_alpha   90.00
_cell.angle_beta   90.00
_cell.angle_gamma   90.00
#
_symmetry.space_group_name_H-M   'P 1'
#
loop_
_entity.id
_entity.type
_entity.pdbx_description
1 polymer ?
#
loop_
_entity_poly.entity_id
_entity_poly.type
_entity_poly.pdbx_seq_one_letter_code
_entity_poly.pdbx_strand_id
1 'polypeptide(L)' 'GNSLACLLKNHGMIACGKDIRHALKVAQELETLAQMYIKILSVNKIYGEPQLLSEEEMQIVIEKFKTYGVQPNLGNG' A
#
# COMPACT_ATOMS: atom_id res chain seq x y z
N GLY A 1 -9.41 9.79 -9.80
CA GLY A 1 -9.04 8.70 -8.87
C GLY A 1 -8.01 9.26 -7.91
N ASN A 2 -8.17 9.04 -6.60
CA ASN A 2 -7.30 9.61 -5.57
C ASN A 2 -6.19 8.63 -5.10
N SER A 3 -5.96 7.55 -5.86
CA SER A 3 -4.98 6.51 -5.52
C SER A 3 -3.76 6.60 -6.43
N LEU A 4 -2.58 6.25 -5.90
CA LEU A 4 -1.33 6.21 -6.67
C LEU A 4 -1.19 4.94 -7.51
N ALA A 5 -2.08 3.96 -7.37
CA ALA A 5 -2.07 2.76 -8.19
C ALA A 5 -3.48 2.21 -8.45
N CYS A 6 -3.63 1.44 -9.53
CA CYS A 6 -4.87 0.74 -9.86
C CYS A 6 -4.58 -0.66 -10.42
N LEU A 7 -5.48 -1.60 -10.17
CA LEU A 7 -5.47 -2.94 -10.76
C LEU A 7 -6.22 -2.93 -12.09
N LEU A 8 -5.67 -3.61 -13.08
CA LEU A 8 -6.23 -3.80 -14.40
C LEU A 8 -6.66 -5.26 -14.54
N LYS A 9 -7.96 -5.49 -14.76
CA LYS A 9 -8.53 -6.83 -14.93
C LYS A 9 -7.77 -7.61 -16.01
N ASN A 10 -7.26 -8.79 -15.65
CA ASN A 10 -6.49 -9.69 -16.52
C ASN A 10 -5.18 -9.11 -17.10
N HIS A 11 -4.63 -8.02 -16.54
CA HIS A 11 -3.40 -7.40 -17.07
C HIS A 11 -2.33 -7.19 -16.00
N GLY A 12 -2.67 -6.64 -14.83
CA GLY A 12 -1.70 -6.30 -13.80
C GLY A 12 -2.07 -5.02 -13.06
N MET A 13 -1.10 -4.14 -12.85
CA MET A 13 -1.31 -2.85 -12.17
C MET A 13 -0.66 -1.70 -12.94
N ILE A 14 -1.16 -0.48 -12.71
CA ILE A 14 -0.45 0.77 -13.02
C ILE A 14 -0.16 1.46 -11.69
N ALA A 15 1.06 1.95 -11.50
CA ALA A 15 1.47 2.73 -10.34
C ALA A 15 2.14 4.05 -10.78
N CYS A 16 1.87 5.11 -10.03
CA CYS A 16 2.33 6.47 -10.25
C CYS A 16 3.06 6.98 -9.01
N GLY A 17 3.91 7.99 -9.19
CA GLY A 17 4.62 8.64 -8.11
C GLY A 17 5.26 9.96 -8.53
N LYS A 18 5.76 10.73 -7.57
CA LYS A 18 6.47 12.00 -7.82
C LYS A 18 7.76 11.83 -8.65
N ASP A 19 8.33 10.63 -8.63
CA ASP A 19 9.48 10.20 -9.41
C ASP A 19 9.42 8.67 -9.63
N ILE A 20 10.33 8.14 -10.45
CA ILE A 20 10.35 6.70 -10.78
C ILE A 20 10.62 5.80 -9.57
N ARG A 21 11.42 6.26 -8.59
CA ARG A 21 11.71 5.49 -7.38
C ARG A 21 10.47 5.38 -6.51
N HIS A 22 9.73 6.47 -6.37
CA HIS A 22 8.45 6.48 -5.66
C HIS A 22 7.41 5.60 -6.35
N ALA A 23 7.26 5.70 -7.68
CA ALA A 23 6.32 4.86 -8.43
C ALA A 23 6.65 3.36 -8.29
N LEU A 24 7.94 3.01 -8.35
CA LEU A 24 8.39 1.63 -8.12
C LEU A 24 8.06 1.15 -6.71
N LYS A 25 8.29 2.00 -5.70
CA LYS A 25 7.95 1.68 -4.30
C LYS A 25 6.46 1.42 -4.15
N VAL A 26 5.60 2.27 -4.72
CA VAL A 26 4.14 2.08 -4.73
C VAL A 26 3.77 0.74 -5.37
N ALA A 27 4.36 0.39 -6.52
CA ALA A 27 4.12 -0.88 -7.19
C ALA A 27 4.52 -2.09 -6.32
N GLN A 28 5.69 -2.04 -5.67
CA GLN A 28 6.19 -3.11 -4.80
C GLN A 28 5.30 -3.31 -3.56
N GLU A 29 4.85 -2.22 -2.93
CA GLU A 29 3.96 -2.31 -1.78
C GLU A 29 2.58 -2.87 -2.18
N LEU A 30 2.03 -2.43 -3.32
CA LEU A 30 0.77 -2.98 -3.82
C LEU A 30 0.88 -4.48 -4.14
N GLU A 31 1.99 -4.92 -4.75
CA GLU A 31 2.24 -6.35 -4.99
C GLU A 31 2.30 -7.15 -3.69
N THR A 32 3.00 -6.60 -2.68
CA THR A 32 3.12 -7.24 -1.37
C THR A 32 1.76 -7.41 -0.70
N LEU A 33 0.95 -6.35 -0.70
CA LEU A 33 -0.42 -6.36 -0.18
C LEU A 33 -1.33 -7.32 -0.95
N ALA A 34 -1.25 -7.34 -2.28
CA ALA A 34 -2.01 -8.27 -3.12
C ALA A 34 -1.65 -9.73 -2.82
N GLN A 35 -0.36 -10.04 -2.70
CA GLN A 35 0.11 -11.38 -2.34
C GLN A 35 -0.38 -11.80 -0.95
N MET A 36 -0.28 -10.91 0.05
CA MET A 36 -0.80 -11.16 1.39
C MET A 36 -2.30 -11.42 1.37
N TYR A 37 -3.07 -10.58 0.67
CA TYR A 37 -4.51 -10.71 0.58
C TYR A 37 -4.92 -12.04 -0.06
N ILE A 38 -4.27 -12.43 -1.18
CA ILE A 38 -4.51 -13.73 -1.83
C ILE A 38 -4.18 -14.90 -0.88
N LYS A 39 -3.08 -14.83 -0.13
CA LYS A 39 -2.70 -15.85 0.85
C LYS A 39 -3.76 -15.99 1.95
N ILE A 40 -4.27 -14.88 2.48
CA ILE A 40 -5.33 -14.91 3.50
C ILE A 40 -6.61 -15.51 2.90
N LEU A 41 -7.02 -15.06 1.70
CA LEU A 41 -8.18 -15.61 1.00
C LEU A 41 -8.05 -17.12 0.74
N SER A 42 -6.84 -17.63 0.51
CA SER A 42 -6.63 -19.07 0.28
C SER A 42 -6.96 -19.94 1.51
N VAL A 43 -6.94 -19.37 2.72
CA VAL A 43 -7.21 -20.06 3.98
C VAL A 43 -8.47 -19.55 4.70
N ASN A 44 -9.23 -18.63 4.09
CA ASN A 44 -10.36 -17.97 4.74
C ASN A 44 -11.47 -18.94 5.17
N LYS A 45 -11.63 -20.08 4.50
CA LYS A 45 -12.58 -21.14 4.91
C LYS A 45 -12.25 -21.76 6.27
N ILE A 46 -11.00 -21.67 6.72
CA ILE A 46 -10.54 -22.21 8.00
C ILE A 46 -10.55 -21.12 9.08
N TYR A 47 -10.10 -19.91 8.74
CA TYR A 47 -9.85 -18.84 9.71
C TYR A 47 -10.85 -17.68 9.67
N GLY A 48 -11.82 -17.71 8.75
CA GLY A 48 -12.75 -16.61 8.49
C GLY A 48 -12.22 -15.59 7.49
N GLU A 49 -13.02 -14.56 7.24
CA GLU A 49 -12.68 -13.48 6.29
C GLU A 49 -11.55 -12.58 6.78
N PRO A 50 -10.77 -11.96 5.88
CA PRO A 50 -9.75 -10.98 6.23
C PRO A 50 -10.33 -9.85 7.09
N GLN A 51 -9.71 -9.56 8.24
CA GLN A 51 -10.05 -8.40 9.06
C GLN A 51 -9.48 -7.15 8.41
N LEU A 52 -10.34 -6.32 7.83
CA LEU A 52 -9.96 -5.04 7.21
C LEU A 52 -10.04 -3.91 8.23
N LEU A 53 -9.18 -2.92 8.07
CA LEU A 53 -9.29 -1.65 8.79
C LEU A 53 -10.58 -0.92 8.39
N SER A 54 -11.22 -0.27 9.35
CA SER A 54 -12.32 0.65 9.05
C SER A 54 -11.81 1.87 8.28
N GLU A 55 -12.72 2.63 7.68
CA GLU A 55 -12.35 3.87 6.99
C GLU A 55 -11.71 4.86 7.99
N GLU A 56 -12.23 4.96 9.20
CA GLU A 56 -11.70 5.82 10.26
C GLU A 56 -10.28 5.41 10.67
N GLU A 57 -10.03 4.10 10.83
CA GLU A 57 -8.71 3.56 11.13
C GLU A 57 -7.72 3.84 9.99
N MET A 58 -8.17 3.69 8.73
CA MET A 58 -7.37 4.01 7.56
C MET A 58 -6.98 5.49 7.51
N GLN A 59 -7.92 6.40 7.81
CA GLN A 59 -7.62 7.84 7.87
C GLN A 59 -6.60 8.17 8.96
N ILE A 60 -6.72 7.55 10.15
CA ILE A 60 -5.73 7.72 11.23
C ILE A 60 -4.33 7.31 10.77
N VAL A 61 -4.22 6.19 10.06
CA VAL A 61 -2.94 5.68 9.52
C VAL A 61 -2.38 6.62 8.45
N ILE A 62 -3.22 7.10 7.53
CA ILE A 62 -2.82 8.07 6.48
C ILE A 62 -2.29 9.38 7.10
N GLU A 63 -2.95 9.91 8.12
CA GLU A 63 -2.48 11.10 8.84
C GLU A 63 -1.13 10.87 9.52
N LYS A 64 -0.92 9.68 10.11
CA LYS A 64 0.37 9.31 10.69
C LYS A 64 1.47 9.22 9.63
N PHE A 65 1.18 8.71 8.42
CA PHE A 65 2.17 8.65 7.34
C PHE A 65 2.72 10.02 6.91
N LYS A 66 1.98 11.12 7.14
CA LYS A 66 2.49 12.48 6.86
C LYS A 66 3.65 12.88 7.77
N THR A 67 3.66 12.37 9.00
CA THR A 67 4.65 12.73 10.04
C THR A 67 5.61 11.59 10.39
N TYR A 68 5.34 10.37 9.90
CA TYR A 68 6.10 9.17 10.17
C TYR A 68 6.82 8.67 8.90
N GLY A 69 8.15 8.86 8.84
CA GLY A 69 9.02 8.50 7.70
C GLY A 69 10.30 9.34 7.67
N VAL A 70 11.34 8.86 6.97
CA VAL A 70 12.72 9.42 6.95
C VAL A 70 12.73 10.96 6.91
N GLN A 71 13.08 11.56 8.05
CA GLN A 71 13.55 12.95 8.09
C GLN A 71 14.77 13.01 7.16
N PRO A 72 14.84 13.93 6.18
CA PRO A 72 16.09 14.15 5.47
C PRO A 72 17.13 14.43 6.55
N ASN A 73 18.18 13.62 6.57
CA ASN A 73 19.31 13.86 7.46
C ASN A 73 19.80 15.27 7.10
N LEU A 74 19.56 16.25 7.98
CA LEU A 74 20.21 17.55 7.94
C LEU A 74 21.67 17.32 8.34
N GLY A 75 22.40 16.62 7.47
CA GLY A 75 23.84 16.49 7.54
C GLY A 75 24.43 17.80 7.10
N ASN A 76 24.75 18.66 8.07
CA ASN A 76 25.73 19.71 7.88
C ASN A 76 27.09 19.02 7.64
N GLY A 77 27.59 19.10 6.41
CA GLY A 77 28.88 18.58 5.96
C GLY A 77 29.09 18.90 4.50
#